data_AF-A0A554GP02-F1
#
_entry.id   AF-A0A554GP02-F1
#
_cell.length_a   1.000
_cell.length_b   1.000
_cell.length_c   1.000
_cell.angle_alpha   90.00
_cell.angle_beta   90.00
_cell.angle_gamma   90.00
#
_symmetry.space_group_name_H-M   'P 1'
#
loop_
_entity.id
_entity.type
_entity.pdbx_description
1 polymer ?
#
loop_
_entity_poly.entity_id
_entity_poly.type
_entity_poly.pdbx_seq_one_letter_code
_entity_poly.pdbx_strand_id
1 'polypeptide(L)'
;MKKVIGTESGGKSAYERDGKYYDTTGNSHLTEKDANVHIEAEIFRKENLGINTITGIDGIIILLVCLILFGSGVIGIQMFSQGSPFKGICLISLPILTVYPLYRFFFRTFSSTRNVVYVFVAALGLLINWILAKYFDIHLL
;
A
#
# COMPACT_ATOMS: atom_id res chain seq x y z
N MET A 1 -4.98 18.90 -8.76
CA MET A 1 -5.22 17.63 -8.02
C MET A 1 -6.68 17.63 -7.60
N LYS A 2 -7.48 16.65 -8.04
CA LYS A 2 -8.90 16.55 -7.63
C LYS A 2 -9.01 15.82 -6.29
N LYS A 3 -9.92 16.28 -5.44
CA LYS A 3 -10.28 15.59 -4.19
C LYS A 3 -11.06 14.31 -4.57
N VAL A 4 -10.83 13.22 -3.84
CA VAL A 4 -11.60 11.99 -4.02
C VAL A 4 -13.08 12.28 -3.75
N ILE A 5 -13.95 11.91 -4.69
CA ILE A 5 -15.41 12.11 -4.62
C ILE A 5 -16.16 10.85 -4.19
N GLY A 6 -15.50 9.69 -4.21
CA GLY A 6 -16.06 8.40 -3.81
C GLY A 6 -15.00 7.30 -3.80
N THR A 7 -15.31 6.17 -3.16
CA THR A 7 -14.41 5.00 -3.08
C THR A 7 -15.14 3.78 -3.62
N GLU A 8 -14.52 3.09 -4.57
CA GLU A 8 -14.99 1.80 -5.08
C GLU A 8 -13.88 0.76 -4.95
N SER A 9 -14.24 -0.52 -4.90
CA SER A 9 -13.23 -1.57 -4.98
C SER A 9 -12.63 -1.57 -6.39
N GLY A 10 -11.30 -1.47 -6.50
CA GLY A 10 -10.59 -1.69 -7.76
C GLY A 10 -10.89 -3.09 -8.29
N GLY A 11 -11.14 -3.20 -9.59
CA GLY A 11 -11.70 -4.38 -10.22
C GLY A 11 -11.02 -5.69 -9.80
N LYS A 12 -11.83 -6.72 -9.53
CA LYS A 12 -11.35 -8.11 -9.38
C LYS A 12 -10.54 -8.51 -10.62
N SER A 13 -9.55 -9.37 -10.45
CA SER A 13 -8.85 -9.98 -11.58
C SER A 13 -9.84 -10.63 -12.55
N ALA A 14 -9.48 -10.68 -13.84
CA ALA A 14 -10.23 -11.46 -14.81
C ALA A 14 -10.46 -12.88 -14.26
N TYR A 15 -11.65 -13.41 -14.47
CA TYR A 15 -11.98 -14.76 -14.05
C TYR A 15 -12.37 -15.60 -15.25
N GLU A 16 -11.93 -16.85 -15.26
CA GLU A 16 -12.31 -17.80 -16.29
C GLU A 16 -13.62 -18.47 -15.92
N ARG A 17 -14.54 -18.55 -16.88
CA ARG A 17 -15.75 -19.36 -16.79
C ARG A 17 -16.02 -19.99 -18.14
N ASP A 18 -16.31 -21.28 -18.18
CA ASP A 18 -16.69 -22.00 -19.41
C ASP A 18 -15.68 -21.79 -20.58
N GLY A 19 -14.38 -21.72 -20.28
CA GLY A 19 -13.31 -21.55 -21.28
C GLY A 19 -13.19 -20.14 -21.87
N LYS A 20 -13.87 -19.14 -21.29
CA LYS A 20 -13.79 -17.73 -21.66
C LYS A 20 -13.34 -16.89 -20.47
N TYR A 21 -12.62 -15.82 -20.75
CA TYR A 21 -12.19 -14.87 -19.73
C TYR A 21 -13.21 -13.77 -19.58
N TYR A 22 -13.58 -13.42 -18.35
CA TYR A 22 -14.57 -12.40 -18.08
C TYR A 22 -13.95 -11.24 -17.32
N ASP A 23 -14.36 -10.03 -17.67
CA ASP A 23 -14.05 -8.83 -16.90
C ASP A 23 -14.99 -8.65 -15.70
N THR A 24 -14.71 -7.62 -14.89
CA THR A 24 -15.49 -7.25 -13.71
C THR A 24 -16.92 -6.81 -13.98
N THR A 25 -17.24 -6.52 -15.25
CA THR A 25 -18.57 -6.12 -15.70
C THR A 25 -19.34 -7.26 -16.37
N GLY A 26 -18.72 -8.44 -16.50
CA GLY A 26 -19.31 -9.63 -17.09
C GLY A 26 -19.17 -9.72 -18.61
N ASN A 27 -18.37 -8.87 -19.25
CA ASN A 27 -18.07 -9.03 -20.67
C ASN A 27 -17.06 -10.16 -20.86
N SER A 28 -17.30 -10.99 -21.89
CA SER A 28 -16.39 -12.06 -22.26
C SER A 28 -15.29 -11.56 -23.19
N HIS A 29 -14.08 -12.05 -22.98
CA HIS A 29 -12.87 -11.75 -23.73
C HIS A 29 -12.22 -13.07 -24.18
N LEU A 30 -11.45 -12.99 -25.27
CA LEU A 30 -10.77 -14.15 -25.87
C LEU A 30 -9.55 -14.60 -25.05
N THR A 31 -8.92 -13.67 -24.32
CA THR A 31 -7.74 -13.94 -23.50
C THR A 31 -7.85 -13.27 -22.14
N GLU A 32 -7.16 -13.83 -21.14
CA GLU A 32 -7.05 -13.23 -19.79
C GLU A 32 -6.45 -11.83 -19.86
N LYS A 33 -5.48 -11.64 -20.77
CA LYS A 33 -4.80 -10.37 -20.98
C LYS A 33 -5.77 -9.29 -21.43
N ASP A 34 -6.64 -9.59 -22.38
CA ASP A 34 -7.62 -8.61 -22.89
C ASP A 34 -8.64 -8.23 -21.81
N ALA A 35 -9.10 -9.21 -21.02
CA ALA A 35 -9.98 -8.96 -19.88
C ALA A 35 -9.29 -8.06 -18.83
N ASN A 36 -8.03 -8.33 -18.50
CA ASN A 36 -7.26 -7.53 -17.53
C ASN A 36 -6.99 -6.11 -18.05
N VAL A 37 -6.70 -5.93 -19.34
CA VAL A 37 -6.54 -4.60 -19.96
C VAL A 37 -7.84 -3.79 -19.90
N HIS A 38 -8.99 -4.43 -20.12
CA HIS A 38 -10.28 -3.77 -20.01
C HIS A 38 -10.60 -3.33 -18.57
N ILE A 39 -10.29 -4.19 -17.59
CA ILE A 39 -10.39 -3.87 -16.16
C ILE A 39 -9.48 -2.68 -15.80
N GLU A 40 -8.23 -2.67 -16.28
CA GLU A 40 -7.28 -1.59 -16.01
C GLU A 40 -7.74 -0.26 -16.62
N ALA A 41 -8.31 -0.28 -17.82
CA ALA A 41 -8.89 0.89 -18.46
C ALA A 41 -10.13 1.42 -17.69
N GLU A 42 -10.96 0.53 -17.15
CA GLU A 42 -12.10 0.91 -16.30
C GLU A 42 -11.63 1.60 -15.02
N ILE A 43 -10.64 1.02 -14.34
CA ILE A 43 -10.00 1.57 -13.13
C ILE A 43 -9.45 2.97 -13.45
N PHE A 44 -8.68 3.11 -14.51
CA PHE A 44 -8.10 4.38 -14.92
C PHE A 44 -9.17 5.45 -15.19
N ARG A 45 -10.29 5.07 -15.84
CA ARG A 45 -11.41 5.97 -16.08
C ARG A 45 -12.07 6.43 -14.78
N LYS A 46 -12.32 5.52 -13.83
CA LYS A 46 -12.90 5.83 -12.51
C LYS A 46 -11.99 6.76 -11.71
N GLU A 47 -10.69 6.52 -11.74
CA GLU A 47 -9.70 7.38 -11.08
C GLU A 47 -9.63 8.79 -11.71
N ASN A 48 -9.76 8.92 -13.03
CA ASN A 48 -9.86 10.23 -13.68
C ASN A 48 -11.12 11.02 -13.31
N LEU A 49 -12.20 10.31 -12.96
CA LEU A 49 -13.43 10.90 -12.43
C LEU A 49 -13.30 11.29 -10.95
N GLY A 50 -12.20 10.91 -10.29
CA GLY A 50 -11.98 11.18 -8.86
C GLY A 50 -12.52 10.09 -7.94
N ILE A 51 -12.92 8.94 -8.48
CA ILE A 51 -13.31 7.77 -7.70
C ILE A 51 -12.04 6.98 -7.39
N ASN A 52 -11.75 6.79 -6.10
CA ASN A 52 -10.58 6.00 -5.71
C ASN A 52 -10.92 4.51 -5.78
N THR A 53 -10.22 3.77 -6.62
CA THR A 53 -10.37 2.32 -6.82
C THR A 53 -9.39 1.54 -5.92
N ILE A 54 -9.74 1.45 -4.64
CA ILE A 54 -8.93 0.75 -3.62
C ILE A 54 -9.05 -0.76 -3.83
N THR A 55 -7.93 -1.46 -3.93
CA THR A 55 -7.85 -2.91 -4.07
C THR A 55 -7.66 -3.60 -2.71
N GLY A 56 -7.87 -4.92 -2.64
CA GLY A 56 -7.57 -5.69 -1.43
C GLY A 56 -6.08 -5.62 -1.02
N ILE A 57 -5.17 -5.51 -2.01
CA ILE A 57 -3.73 -5.38 -1.78
C ILE A 57 -3.42 -4.05 -1.06
N ASP A 58 -4.11 -2.96 -1.42
CA ASP A 58 -3.96 -1.68 -0.74
C ASP A 58 -4.31 -1.78 0.75
N GLY A 59 -5.35 -2.57 1.09
CA GLY A 59 -5.73 -2.84 2.48
C GLY A 59 -4.66 -3.59 3.27
N ILE A 60 -4.01 -4.58 2.65
CA ILE A 60 -2.89 -5.33 3.27
C ILE A 60 -1.71 -4.39 3.54
N ILE A 61 -1.43 -3.47 2.62
CA ILE A 61 -0.33 -2.52 2.74
C ILE A 61 -0.58 -1.51 3.87
N ILE A 62 -1.82 -1.01 4.01
CA ILE A 62 -2.20 -0.21 5.18
C ILE A 62 -1.95 -0.98 6.46
N LEU A 63 -2.41 -2.23 6.53
CA LEU A 63 -2.25 -3.07 7.72
C LEU A 63 -0.78 -3.23 8.09
N LEU A 64 0.08 -3.55 7.11
CA LEU A 64 1.52 -3.67 7.31
C LEU A 64 2.12 -2.37 7.84
N VAL A 65 1.74 -1.22 7.27
CA VAL A 65 2.26 0.08 7.74
C VAL A 65 1.77 0.40 9.15
N CYS A 66 0.52 0.11 9.48
CA CYS A 66 -0.01 0.26 10.84
C CYS A 66 0.77 -0.62 11.84
N LEU A 67 1.05 -1.87 11.49
CA LEU A 67 1.85 -2.77 12.32
C LEU A 67 3.28 -2.27 12.50
N ILE A 68 3.89 -1.78 11.43
CA ILE A 68 5.22 -1.17 11.46
C ILE A 68 5.24 0.03 12.40
N LEU A 69 4.31 0.98 12.23
CA LEU A 69 4.19 2.17 13.07
C LEU A 69 4.00 1.81 14.55
N PHE A 70 3.17 0.80 14.83
CA PHE A 70 2.92 0.33 16.17
C PHE A 70 4.16 -0.32 16.79
N GLY A 71 4.78 -1.28 16.09
CA GLY A 71 5.99 -1.96 16.56
C GLY A 71 7.16 -1.00 16.79
N SER A 72 7.40 -0.09 15.83
CA SER A 72 8.42 0.93 15.98
C SER A 72 8.12 1.93 17.09
N GLY A 73 6.84 2.24 17.32
CA GLY A 73 6.39 3.12 18.39
C GLY A 73 6.69 2.52 19.77
N VAL A 74 6.34 1.25 19.98
CA VAL A 74 6.57 0.53 21.24
C VAL A 74 8.07 0.43 21.54
N ILE A 75 8.87 -0.02 20.56
CA ILE A 75 10.32 -0.15 20.73
C ILE A 75 10.97 1.23 20.91
N GLY A 76 10.51 2.22 20.16
CA GLY A 76 10.98 3.60 20.27
C GLY A 76 10.76 4.17 21.67
N ILE A 77 9.56 4.01 22.23
CA ILE A 77 9.23 4.42 23.61
C ILE A 77 10.11 3.69 24.62
N GLN A 78 10.31 2.38 24.45
CA GLN A 78 11.17 1.59 25.32
C GLN A 78 12.62 2.09 25.33
N MET A 79 13.13 2.60 24.20
CA MET A 79 14.47 3.20 24.12
C MET A 79 14.61 4.52 24.89
N PHE A 80 13.53 5.29 25.07
CA PHE A 80 13.56 6.46 25.96
C PHE A 80 13.78 6.03 27.40
N SER A 81 13.13 4.96 27.85
CA SER A 81 13.30 4.40 29.20
C SER A 81 14.68 3.79 29.44
N GLN A 82 15.40 3.38 28.38
CA GLN A 82 16.74 2.80 28.44
C GLN A 82 17.88 3.81 28.26
N GLY A 83 17.58 5.12 28.30
CA GLY A 83 18.60 6.18 28.20
C GLY A 83 19.18 6.39 26.80
N SER A 84 18.51 5.89 25.76
CA SER A 84 18.90 6.09 24.34
C SER A 84 17.84 6.89 23.56
N PRO A 85 17.51 8.13 23.98
CA PRO A 85 16.38 8.89 23.43
C PRO A 85 16.53 9.21 21.94
N PHE A 86 17.74 9.50 21.46
CA PHE A 86 17.98 9.77 20.03
C PHE A 86 17.67 8.57 19.13
N LYS A 87 18.00 7.35 19.58
CA LYS A 87 17.65 6.12 18.84
C LYS A 87 16.14 5.91 18.81
N GLY A 88 15.47 6.17 19.94
CA GLY A 88 14.01 6.14 20.04
C GLY A 88 13.33 7.14 19.09
N ILE A 89 13.81 8.38 19.04
CA ILE A 89 13.30 9.42 18.12
C ILE A 89 13.46 8.97 16.66
N CYS A 90 14.63 8.46 16.26
CA CYS A 90 14.84 7.94 14.91
C CYS A 90 13.88 6.80 14.59
N LEU A 91 13.68 5.86 15.52
CA LEU A 91 12.82 4.70 15.32
C LEU A 91 11.34 5.09 15.14
N ILE A 92 10.87 6.15 15.80
CA ILE A 92 9.49 6.64 15.71
C ILE A 92 9.28 7.53 14.48
N SER A 93 10.25 8.39 14.17
CA SER A 93 10.12 9.40 13.10
C SER A 93 10.22 8.82 11.69
N LEU A 94 11.09 7.82 11.47
CA LEU A 94 11.27 7.17 10.17
C LEU A 94 9.97 6.54 9.63
N PRO A 95 9.22 5.77 10.43
CA PRO A 95 7.94 5.20 10.01
C PRO A 95 6.86 6.26 9.79
N ILE A 96 6.82 7.34 10.58
CA ILE A 96 5.85 8.43 10.41
C ILE A 96 5.97 9.09 9.03
N LEU A 97 7.19 9.16 8.46
CA LEU A 97 7.39 9.69 7.11
C LEU A 97 6.61 8.91 6.04
N THR A 98 6.21 7.66 6.31
CA THR A 98 5.41 6.84 5.38
C THR A 98 3.92 7.17 5.39
N VAL A 99 3.45 7.82 6.46
CA VAL A 99 2.05 8.24 6.59
C VAL A 99 1.70 9.29 5.54
N TYR A 100 2.64 10.18 5.19
CA TYR A 100 2.42 11.21 4.17
C TYR A 100 2.17 10.65 2.75
N PRO A 101 3.02 9.77 2.19
CA PRO A 101 2.76 9.14 0.89
C PRO A 101 1.50 8.27 0.90
N LEU A 102 1.19 7.57 2.01
CA LEU A 102 -0.08 6.84 2.17
C LEU A 102 -1.29 7.77 2.17
N TYR A 103 -1.25 8.87 2.93
CA TYR A 103 -2.31 9.87 2.92
C TYR A 103 -2.53 10.42 1.51
N ARG A 104 -1.45 10.73 0.79
CA ARG A 104 -1.55 11.20 -0.59
C ARG A 104 -2.18 10.15 -1.50
N PHE A 105 -1.82 8.88 -1.31
CA PHE A 105 -2.38 7.74 -2.04
C PHE A 105 -3.88 7.54 -1.81
N PHE A 106 -4.35 7.65 -0.56
CA PHE A 106 -5.78 7.46 -0.23
C PHE A 106 -6.66 8.66 -0.60
N PHE A 107 -6.16 9.87 -0.38
CA PHE A 107 -6.98 11.08 -0.45
C PHE A 107 -6.79 11.90 -1.73
N ARG A 108 -5.78 11.58 -2.55
CA ARG A 108 -5.54 12.23 -3.85
C ARG A 108 -5.40 11.17 -4.95
N THR A 109 -6.33 11.18 -5.90
CA THR A 109 -6.48 10.17 -6.95
C THR A 109 -5.24 10.05 -7.83
N PHE A 110 -4.63 8.85 -7.92
CA PHE A 110 -3.58 8.53 -8.89
C PHE A 110 -3.36 7.02 -9.09
N SER A 111 -3.55 6.54 -10.32
CA SER A 111 -3.11 5.24 -10.84
C SER A 111 -1.59 5.01 -10.68
N SER A 112 -0.78 6.03 -10.97
CA SER A 112 0.68 5.91 -11.09
C SER A 112 1.45 5.88 -9.76
N THR A 113 0.86 6.33 -8.64
CA THR A 113 1.57 6.36 -7.34
C THR A 113 1.45 5.06 -6.54
N ARG A 114 0.59 4.11 -6.94
CA ARG A 114 0.41 2.83 -6.24
C ARG A 114 1.71 2.04 -6.18
N ASN A 115 2.37 1.84 -7.33
CA ASN A 115 3.67 1.17 -7.41
C ASN A 115 4.76 1.92 -6.62
N VAL A 116 4.75 3.25 -6.64
CA VAL A 116 5.71 4.07 -5.88
C VAL A 116 5.52 3.87 -4.37
N VAL A 117 4.28 3.83 -3.90
CA VAL A 117 3.95 3.57 -2.49
C VAL A 117 4.35 2.15 -2.11
N TYR A 118 4.10 1.16 -2.97
CA TYR A 118 4.43 -0.23 -2.70
C TYR A 118 5.95 -0.42 -2.57
N VAL A 119 6.72 0.14 -3.51
CA VAL A 119 8.19 0.11 -3.45
C VAL A 119 8.70 0.86 -2.21
N PHE A 120 8.07 1.99 -1.87
CA PHE A 120 8.45 2.76 -0.69
C PHE A 120 8.18 2.02 0.63
N VAL A 121 7.02 1.36 0.75
CA VAL A 121 6.66 0.54 1.92
C VAL A 121 7.60 -0.66 2.03
N ALA A 122 7.92 -1.34 0.92
CA ALA A 122 8.87 -2.44 0.91
C ALA A 122 10.28 -1.98 1.35
N ALA A 123 10.77 -0.86 0.80
CA ALA A 123 12.05 -0.28 1.19
C ALA A 123 12.10 0.10 2.67
N LEU A 124 10.99 0.65 3.20
CA LEU A 124 10.89 0.99 4.61
C LEU A 124 10.88 -0.25 5.51
N GLY A 125 10.17 -1.31 5.11
CA GLY A 125 10.20 -2.60 5.80
C GLY A 125 11.61 -3.17 5.89
N LEU A 126 12.37 -3.13 4.79
CA LEU A 126 13.78 -3.55 4.76
C LEU A 126 14.66 -2.67 5.66
N LEU A 127 14.44 -1.34 5.64
CA LEU A 127 15.19 -0.41 6.49
C LEU A 127 14.93 -0.65 7.97
N ILE A 128 13.68 -0.92 8.34
CA ILE A 128 13.29 -1.24 9.73
C ILE A 128 13.85 -2.60 10.14
N ASN A 129 13.78 -3.61 9.27
CA ASN A 129 14.42 -4.90 9.52
C ASN A 129 15.93 -4.74 9.74
N TRP A 130 16.60 -3.90 8.95
CA TRP A 130 18.02 -3.60 9.13
C TRP A 130 18.32 -2.90 10.46
N ILE A 131 17.50 -1.94 10.87
CA ILE A 131 17.65 -1.25 12.18
C ILE A 131 17.46 -2.25 13.32
N LEU A 132 16.44 -3.11 13.23
CA LEU A 132 16.15 -4.12 14.25
C LEU A 132 17.26 -5.17 14.34
N ALA A 133 17.74 -5.68 13.21
CA ALA A 133 18.85 -6.61 13.16
C ALA A 133 20.14 -6.00 13.75
N LYS A 134 20.46 -4.76 13.35
CA LYS A 134 21.74 -4.13 13.72
C LYS A 134 21.80 -3.64 15.17
N TYR A 135 20.67 -3.16 15.72
CA TYR A 135 20.65 -2.53 17.04
C TYR A 135 19.97 -3.36 18.12
N PHE A 136 19.17 -4.36 17.74
CA PHE A 136 18.40 -5.17 18.68
C PHE A 136 18.59 -6.68 18.49
N ASP A 137 19.36 -7.12 17.49
CA ASP A 137 19.55 -8.53 17.16
C ASP A 137 18.23 -9.27 16.87
N ILE A 138 17.22 -8.52 16.38
CA ILE A 138 15.90 -9.04 16.02
C ILE A 138 15.79 -9.09 14.50
N HIS A 139 15.60 -10.28 13.95
CA HIS A 139 15.36 -10.51 12.53
C HIS A 139 13.87 -10.75 12.27
N LEU A 140 13.21 -9.85 11.54
CA LEU A 140 11.82 -10.02 11.11
C LEU A 140 11.69 -10.77 9.77
N LEU A 141 12.78 -10.81 9.00
CA LEU A 141 12.96 -11.49 7.71
C LEU A 141 14.24 -12.31 7.75
#